data_AF-A0A850A4W7-F1
#
_entry.id   AF-A0A850A4W7-F1
#
_cell.length_a   1.000
_cell.length_b   1.000
_cell.length_c   1.000
_cell.angle_alpha   90.00
_cell.angle_beta   90.00
_cell.angle_gamma   90.00
#
_symmetry.space_group_name_H-M   'P 1'
#
loop_
_entity.id
_entity.type
_entity.pdbx_description
1 polymer ?
#
loop_
_entity_poly.entity_id
_entity_poly.type
_entity_poly.pdbx_seq_one_letter_code
_entity_poly.pdbx_strand_id
1 'polypeptide(L)'
;MKQNHWRRFLLWTPRILGILFALFISLFAFDVFAEGYGFWETLWALLMHLIPTALVGIATILAWRRPLWGGLLFCGLAAIYVIMTHGRLDWALIIAGPALLTGLLFLADAYTRRKTV
;
A
#
# COMPACT_ATOMS: atom_id res chain seq x y z
N MET A 1 -32.07 2.88 14.21
CA MET A 1 -30.61 2.98 13.96
C MET A 1 -30.08 1.63 13.44
N LYS A 2 -30.13 1.42 12.12
CA LYS A 2 -29.49 0.31 11.37
C LYS A 2 -28.39 1.01 10.54
N GLN A 3 -27.08 0.70 10.49
CA GLN A 3 -26.23 -0.44 10.85
C GLN A 3 -24.80 0.09 11.19
N ASN A 4 -24.12 -0.46 12.20
CA ASN A 4 -22.77 -0.03 12.65
C ASN A 4 -21.61 -0.77 11.94
N HIS A 5 -21.92 -1.84 11.23
CA HIS A 5 -20.95 -2.76 10.63
C HIS A 5 -20.24 -2.17 9.42
N TRP A 6 -20.91 -1.37 8.60
CA TRP A 6 -20.27 -0.70 7.46
C TRP A 6 -19.23 0.35 7.84
N ARG A 7 -19.44 1.06 8.94
CA ARG A 7 -18.40 1.95 9.46
C ARG A 7 -17.19 1.14 9.90
N ARG A 8 -17.39 0.07 10.70
CA ARG A 8 -16.28 -0.79 11.14
C ARG A 8 -15.55 -1.43 9.97
N PHE A 9 -16.25 -1.84 8.93
CA PHE A 9 -15.67 -2.40 7.72
C PHE A 9 -14.78 -1.37 7.00
N LEU A 10 -15.30 -0.19 6.67
CA LEU A 10 -14.51 0.87 6.03
C LEU A 10 -13.35 1.38 6.89
N LEU A 11 -13.46 1.23 8.21
CA LEU A 11 -12.35 1.48 9.13
C LEU A 11 -11.27 0.39 9.00
N TRP A 12 -11.60 -0.88 9.21
CA TRP A 12 -10.57 -1.92 9.35
C TRP A 12 -10.07 -2.49 8.02
N THR A 13 -10.95 -2.66 7.02
CA THR A 13 -10.60 -3.28 5.74
C THR A 13 -9.42 -2.61 5.02
N PRO A 14 -9.41 -1.29 4.77
CA PRO A 14 -8.26 -0.66 4.10
C PRO A 14 -6.96 -0.75 4.91
N ARG A 15 -7.05 -0.83 6.24
CA ARG A 15 -5.88 -0.92 7.12
C ARG A 15 -5.25 -2.30 7.06
N ILE A 16 -6.08 -3.33 7.16
CA ILE A 16 -5.65 -4.72 7.01
C ILE A 16 -5.08 -4.94 5.61
N LEU A 17 -5.76 -4.45 4.57
CA LEU A 17 -5.27 -4.54 3.20
C LEU A 17 -3.93 -3.81 3.01
N GLY A 18 -3.75 -2.61 3.56
CA GLY A 18 -2.48 -1.89 3.49
C GLY A 18 -1.33 -2.64 4.17
N ILE A 19 -1.58 -3.25 5.33
CA ILE A 19 -0.59 -4.08 6.04
C ILE A 19 -0.25 -5.34 5.22
N LEU A 20 -1.27 -6.08 4.76
CA LEU A 20 -1.07 -7.27 3.95
C LEU A 20 -0.34 -6.94 2.65
N PHE A 21 -0.62 -5.80 2.04
CA PHE A 21 0.05 -5.36 0.84
C PHE A 21 1.51 -4.98 1.11
N ALA A 22 1.82 -4.30 2.24
CA ALA A 22 3.20 -4.06 2.63
C ALA A 22 3.97 -5.37 2.83
N LEU A 23 3.36 -6.36 3.50
CA LEU A 23 3.96 -7.69 3.66
C LEU A 23 4.19 -8.38 2.32
N PHE A 24 3.22 -8.32 1.41
CA PHE A 24 3.35 -8.87 0.06
C PHE A 24 4.52 -8.21 -0.71
N ILE A 25 4.63 -6.87 -0.68
CA ILE A 25 5.73 -6.15 -1.35
C ILE A 25 7.09 -6.50 -0.71
N SER A 26 7.13 -6.76 0.60
CA SER A 26 8.38 -7.14 1.28
C SER A 26 8.96 -8.47 0.81
N LEU A 27 8.13 -9.38 0.29
CA LEU A 27 8.59 -10.67 -0.25
C LEU A 27 9.50 -10.49 -1.46
N PHE A 28 9.29 -9.43 -2.25
CA PHE A 28 10.15 -9.13 -3.40
C PHE A 28 11.57 -8.77 -2.97
N ALA A 29 11.78 -8.25 -1.75
CA ALA A 29 13.11 -7.90 -1.26
C ALA A 29 13.99 -9.10 -0.91
N PHE A 30 13.44 -10.32 -0.93
CA PHE A 30 14.20 -11.53 -0.59
C PHE A 30 14.98 -12.09 -1.79
N ASP A 31 14.78 -11.54 -2.99
CA ASP A 31 15.58 -11.89 -4.17
C ASP A 31 17.07 -11.59 -3.99
N VAL A 32 17.43 -10.58 -3.17
CA VAL A 32 18.81 -10.21 -2.85
C VAL A 32 19.64 -11.35 -2.26
N PHE A 33 19.01 -12.34 -1.63
CA PHE A 33 19.70 -13.50 -1.06
C PHE A 33 20.18 -14.49 -2.13
N ALA A 34 19.67 -14.41 -3.36
CA ALA A 34 20.09 -15.24 -4.48
C ALA A 34 21.33 -14.69 -5.23
N GLU A 35 21.72 -13.43 -4.97
CA GLU A 35 22.76 -12.71 -5.72
C GLU A 35 24.22 -13.05 -5.30
N GLY A 36 24.41 -13.84 -4.24
CA GLY A 36 25.75 -14.28 -3.82
C GLY A 36 26.64 -13.20 -3.20
N TYR A 37 26.04 -12.10 -2.72
CA TYR A 37 26.73 -11.01 -2.04
C TYR A 37 27.34 -11.42 -0.68
N GLY A 38 28.36 -10.65 -0.25
CA GLY A 38 28.87 -10.70 1.13
C GLY A 38 27.86 -10.14 2.14
N PHE A 39 28.08 -10.37 3.43
CA PHE A 39 27.09 -10.03 4.47
C PHE A 39 26.67 -8.54 4.45
N TRP A 40 27.65 -7.62 4.36
CA TRP A 40 27.35 -6.19 4.39
C TRP A 40 26.68 -5.71 3.12
N GLU A 41 27.10 -6.25 1.97
CA GLU A 41 26.48 -5.98 0.68
C GLU A 41 25.03 -6.47 0.64
N THR A 42 24.75 -7.69 1.12
CA THR A 42 23.39 -8.22 1.26
C THR A 42 22.54 -7.35 2.19
N LEU A 43 23.07 -6.92 3.34
CA LEU A 43 22.34 -6.08 4.28
C LEU A 43 21.93 -4.75 3.63
N TRP A 44 22.86 -4.08 2.93
CA TRP A 44 22.56 -2.83 2.24
C TRP A 44 21.59 -3.02 1.07
N ALA A 45 21.76 -4.09 0.28
CA ALA A 45 20.85 -4.44 -0.79
C ALA A 45 19.43 -4.68 -0.27
N LEU A 46 19.28 -5.45 0.81
CA LEU A 46 18.00 -5.72 1.46
C LEU A 46 17.32 -4.43 1.94
N LEU A 47 18.06 -3.54 2.62
CA LEU A 47 17.50 -2.26 3.09
C LEU A 47 17.00 -1.39 1.93
N MET A 48 17.71 -1.38 0.80
CA MET A 48 17.26 -0.68 -0.41
C MET A 48 16.02 -1.34 -1.03
N HIS A 49 15.98 -2.67 -1.11
CA HIS A 49 14.82 -3.40 -1.66
C HIS A 49 13.57 -3.32 -0.77
N LEU A 50 13.72 -2.95 0.51
CA LEU A 50 12.61 -2.68 1.42
C LEU A 50 12.04 -1.26 1.29
N ILE A 51 12.65 -0.34 0.52
CA ILE A 51 12.13 1.01 0.31
C ILE A 51 10.68 1.01 -0.20
N PRO A 52 10.29 0.21 -1.23
CA PRO A 52 8.89 0.12 -1.67
C PRO A 52 7.94 -0.31 -0.54
N THR A 53 8.35 -1.27 0.28
CA THR A 53 7.59 -1.71 1.46
C THR A 53 7.42 -0.58 2.48
N ALA A 54 8.48 0.16 2.76
CA ALA A 54 8.46 1.29 3.69
C ALA A 54 7.50 2.39 3.21
N LEU A 55 7.46 2.69 1.92
CA LEU A 55 6.51 3.65 1.34
C LEU A 55 5.06 3.23 1.58
N VAL A 56 4.72 1.96 1.32
CA VAL A 56 3.38 1.41 1.58
C VAL A 56 3.05 1.42 3.08
N GLY A 57 4.01 1.06 3.93
CA GLY A 57 3.86 1.10 5.39
C GLY A 57 3.57 2.51 5.90
N ILE A 58 4.36 3.50 5.48
CA ILE A 58 4.16 4.92 5.82
C ILE A 58 2.80 5.40 5.33
N ALA A 59 2.40 5.05 4.10
CA ALA A 59 1.08 5.37 3.56
C ALA A 59 -0.04 4.86 4.48
N THR A 60 0.07 3.60 4.90
CA THR A 60 -0.90 2.91 5.76
C THR A 60 -0.99 3.57 7.14
N ILE A 61 0.16 3.90 7.75
CA ILE A 61 0.23 4.57 9.05
C ILE A 61 -0.39 5.98 8.96
N LEU A 62 -0.04 6.76 7.93
CA LEU A 62 -0.60 8.09 7.75
C LEU A 62 -2.12 8.05 7.52
N ALA A 63 -2.58 7.05 6.78
CA ALA A 63 -4.00 6.81 6.53
C ALA A 63 -4.81 6.55 7.80
N TRP A 64 -4.18 6.08 8.90
CA TRP A 64 -4.89 5.84 10.16
C TRP A 64 -5.48 7.10 10.76
N ARG A 65 -4.71 8.20 10.77
CA ARG A 65 -5.14 9.50 11.31
C ARG A 65 -5.76 10.38 10.24
N ARG A 66 -5.29 10.27 8.99
CA ARG A 66 -5.73 11.09 7.86
C ARG A 66 -6.05 10.20 6.65
N PRO A 67 -7.23 9.55 6.62
CA PRO A 67 -7.57 8.59 5.57
C PRO A 67 -7.58 9.20 4.16
N LEU A 68 -7.89 10.50 4.02
CA LEU A 68 -7.82 11.19 2.73
C LEU A 68 -6.38 11.19 2.17
N TRP A 69 -5.40 11.62 2.98
CA TRP A 69 -4.00 11.71 2.56
C TRP A 69 -3.42 10.32 2.28
N GLY A 70 -3.74 9.34 3.13
CA GLY A 70 -3.34 7.95 2.90
C GLY A 70 -3.94 7.38 1.62
N GLY A 71 -5.22 7.62 1.36
CA GLY A 71 -5.89 7.18 0.14
C GLY A 71 -5.28 7.79 -1.12
N LEU A 72 -5.02 9.10 -1.10
CA LEU A 72 -4.33 9.79 -2.20
C LEU A 72 -2.91 9.24 -2.42
N LEU A 73 -2.17 8.95 -1.36
CA LEU A 73 -0.82 8.41 -1.47
C LEU A 73 -0.83 7.01 -2.11
N PHE A 74 -1.76 6.14 -1.70
CA PHE A 74 -1.94 4.81 -2.31
C PHE A 74 -2.33 4.89 -3.78
N CYS A 75 -3.27 5.77 -4.14
CA CYS A 75 -3.63 6.01 -5.55
C CYS A 75 -2.44 6.56 -6.35
N GLY A 76 -1.66 7.46 -5.75
CA GLY A 76 -0.43 8.00 -6.33
C GLY A 76 0.62 6.92 -6.57
N LEU A 77 0.87 6.05 -5.60
CA LEU A 77 1.79 4.91 -5.73
C LEU A 77 1.34 3.97 -6.85
N ALA A 78 0.05 3.66 -6.95
CA ALA A 78 -0.50 2.85 -8.03
C ALA A 78 -0.29 3.50 -9.41
N ALA A 79 -0.58 4.81 -9.52
CA ALA A 79 -0.41 5.55 -10.77
C ALA A 79 1.07 5.64 -11.18
N ILE A 80 1.96 5.99 -10.25
CA ILE A 80 3.41 6.04 -10.47
C ILE A 80 3.89 4.68 -10.98
N TYR A 81 3.47 3.58 -10.35
CA TYR A 81 3.85 2.25 -10.77
C TYR A 81 3.41 1.96 -12.20
N VAL A 82 2.15 2.21 -12.56
CA VAL A 82 1.66 2.03 -13.95
C VAL A 82 2.47 2.86 -14.95
N ILE A 83 2.80 4.11 -14.61
CA ILE A 83 3.63 4.99 -15.45
C ILE A 83 5.04 4.41 -15.63
N MET A 84 5.67 3.93 -14.55
CA MET A 84 7.00 3.30 -14.59
C MET A 84 7.01 2.02 -15.43
N THR A 85 5.89 1.29 -15.48
CA THR A 85 5.74 0.12 -16.34
C THR A 85 5.40 0.45 -17.80
N HIS A 86 5.44 1.72 -18.20
CA HIS A 86 5.04 2.20 -19.54
C HIS A 86 3.62 1.78 -19.94
N GLY A 87 2.71 1.68 -18.97
CA GLY A 87 1.32 1.29 -19.24
C GLY A 87 1.12 -0.19 -19.59
N ARG A 88 2.08 -1.07 -19.27
CA ARG A 88 1.94 -2.53 -19.42
C ARG A 88 1.00 -3.12 -18.37
N LEU A 89 -0.31 -3.01 -18.64
CA LEU A 89 -1.38 -3.37 -17.70
C LEU A 89 -1.47 -4.88 -17.39
N ASP A 90 -0.90 -5.73 -18.26
CA ASP A 90 -0.92 -7.19 -18.15
C ASP A 90 -0.38 -7.70 -16.80
N TRP A 91 0.73 -7.12 -16.33
CA TRP A 91 1.32 -7.46 -15.03
C TRP A 91 1.26 -6.30 -14.03
N ALA A 92 1.21 -5.05 -14.50
CA ALA A 92 1.19 -3.89 -13.61
C ALA A 92 -0.01 -3.90 -12.67
N LEU A 93 -1.14 -4.47 -13.09
CA LEU A 93 -2.35 -4.58 -12.27
C LEU A 93 -2.20 -5.49 -11.05
N ILE A 94 -1.23 -6.42 -11.04
CA ILE A 94 -0.99 -7.30 -9.88
C ILE A 94 -0.50 -6.48 -8.68
N ILE A 95 0.27 -5.42 -8.93
CA ILE A 95 0.81 -4.53 -7.89
C ILE A 95 -0.02 -3.26 -7.77
N ALA A 96 -0.36 -2.60 -8.89
CA ALA A 96 -1.16 -1.38 -8.88
C ALA A 96 -2.61 -1.62 -8.43
N GLY A 97 -3.19 -2.78 -8.72
CA GLY A 97 -4.58 -3.11 -8.38
C GLY A 97 -4.84 -3.12 -6.88
N PRO A 98 -4.11 -3.92 -6.07
CA PRO A 98 -4.24 -3.91 -4.62
C PRO A 98 -3.93 -2.54 -3.99
N ALA A 99 -2.92 -1.82 -4.51
CA ALA A 99 -2.59 -0.47 -4.06
C ALA A 99 -3.76 0.51 -4.31
N LEU A 100 -4.31 0.51 -5.53
CA LEU A 100 -5.43 1.36 -5.91
C LEU A 100 -6.69 1.02 -5.11
N LEU A 101 -7.02 -0.26 -4.96
CA LEU A 101 -8.16 -0.73 -4.16
C LEU A 101 -8.05 -0.23 -2.71
N THR A 102 -6.86 -0.38 -2.11
CA THR A 102 -6.59 0.11 -0.74
C THR A 102 -6.75 1.62 -0.65
N GLY A 103 -6.25 2.37 -1.64
CA GLY A 103 -6.41 3.81 -1.73
C GLY A 103 -7.86 4.26 -1.81
N LEU A 104 -8.64 3.64 -2.71
CA LEU A 104 -10.07 3.94 -2.88
C LEU A 104 -10.87 3.65 -1.60
N LEU A 105 -10.55 2.57 -0.89
CA LEU A 105 -11.19 2.25 0.39
C LEU A 105 -10.87 3.29 1.48
N PHE A 106 -9.63 3.79 1.54
CA PHE A 106 -9.29 4.89 2.44
C PHE A 106 -9.99 6.20 2.07
N LEU A 107 -10.15 6.50 0.78
CA LEU A 107 -10.93 7.65 0.33
C LEU A 107 -12.42 7.51 0.70
N ALA A 108 -12.98 6.30 0.59
CA ALA A 108 -14.35 6.01 1.02
C ALA A 108 -14.54 6.17 2.55
N ASP A 109 -13.57 5.73 3.36
CA ASP A 109 -13.53 5.98 4.81
C ASP A 109 -13.51 7.49 5.09
N ALA A 110 -12.66 8.24 4.39
CA ALA A 110 -12.55 9.69 4.55
C ALA A 110 -13.85 10.43 4.21
N TYR A 111 -14.52 10.05 3.12
CA TYR A 111 -15.80 10.62 2.71
C TYR A 111 -16.89 10.34 3.74
N THR A 112 -16.95 9.11 4.25
CA THR A 112 -17.96 8.69 5.23
C THR A 112 -17.79 9.45 6.55
N ARG A 113 -16.55 9.66 7.01
CA ARG A 113 -16.27 10.43 8.23
C ARG A 113 -16.70 11.90 8.12
N ARG A 114 -16.48 12.53 6.97
CA ARG A 114 -16.86 13.94 6.72
C ARG A 114 -18.36 14.18 6.78
N LYS A 115 -19.19 13.19 6.43
CA LYS A 115 -20.66 13.31 6.49
C LYS A 115 -21.26 13.17 7.89
N THR A 116 -20.43 12.80 8.86
CA THR A 116 -20.89 12.40 10.20
C THR A 116 -20.41 13.32 11.30
N VAL A 117 -19.71 14.39 10.91
CA VAL A 117 -19.32 15.56 11.70
C VAL A 117 -20.17 16.71 11.20
#